data_AF-A0A3M1A8N2-F1
#
_entry.id   AF-A0A3M1A8N2-F1
#
_cell.length_a   1.000
_cell.length_b   1.000
_cell.length_c   1.000
_cell.angle_alpha   90.00
_cell.angle_beta   90.00
_cell.angle_gamma   90.00
#
_symmetry.space_group_name_H-M   'P 1'
#
loop_
_entity.id
_entity.type
_entity.pdbx_description
1 polymer ?
#
loop_
_entity_poly.entity_id
_entity_poly.type
_entity_poly.pdbx_seq_one_letter_code
_entity_poly.pdbx_strand_id
1 'polypeptide(L)' 'MTTELPADPLFIVTHPELFADRPLLRRLAWAALMSARGQRMRQTSFLPVCGLSRSDRAASSS' A
#
# COMPACT_ATOMS: atom_id res chain seq x y z
N MET A 1 -10.02 -19.13 16.99
CA MET A 1 -9.67 -18.55 15.69
C MET A 1 -8.14 -18.54 15.58
N THR A 2 -7.55 -19.68 15.21
CA THR A 2 -6.11 -19.80 15.01
C THR A 2 -5.80 -19.32 13.59
N THR A 3 -5.30 -18.09 13.47
CA THR A 3 -4.71 -17.60 12.23
C THR A 3 -3.37 -18.30 12.06
N GLU A 4 -3.39 -19.52 11.52
CA GLU A 4 -2.23 -20.15 10.91
C GLU A 4 -1.80 -19.20 9.79
N LEU A 5 -0.82 -18.32 10.03
CA LEU A 5 -0.21 -17.50 8.97
C LEU A 5 0.59 -18.48 8.10
N PRO A 6 0.07 -18.90 6.93
CA PRO A 6 0.66 -19.99 6.19
C PRO A 6 1.66 -19.41 5.17
N ALA A 7 2.79 -20.10 5.06
CA ALA A 7 3.90 -19.86 4.14
C ALA A 7 4.77 -18.64 4.42
N ASP A 8 6.09 -18.89 4.50
CA ASP A 8 7.15 -17.90 4.56
C ASP A 8 6.96 -16.85 3.44
N PRO A 9 6.94 -15.54 3.75
CA PRO A 9 6.87 -14.48 2.76
C PRO A 9 7.91 -14.62 1.64
N LEU A 10 9.10 -15.13 1.95
CA LEU A 10 10.13 -15.41 0.95
C LEU A 10 9.67 -16.48 -0.04
N PHE A 11 9.08 -17.57 0.45
CA PHE A 11 8.57 -18.66 -0.38
C PHE A 11 7.46 -18.19 -1.33
N ILE A 12 6.54 -17.35 -0.83
CA ILE A 12 5.45 -16.77 -1.64
C ILE A 12 5.99 -15.86 -2.75
N VAL A 13 7.03 -15.07 -2.45
CA VAL A 13 7.65 -14.15 -3.42
C VAL A 13 8.49 -14.90 -4.46
N THR A 14 9.16 -16.00 -4.08
CA THR A 14 9.99 -16.80 -5.00
C THR A 14 9.21 -17.78 -5.88
N HIS A 15 7.97 -18.12 -5.52
CA HIS A 15 7.09 -19.03 -6.28
C HIS A 15 5.76 -18.36 -6.66
N PRO A 16 5.78 -17.26 -7.44
CA PRO A 16 4.58 -16.49 -7.76
C PRO A 16 3.51 -17.29 -8.52
N GLU A 17 3.91 -18.34 -9.25
CA GLU A 17 3.04 -19.24 -10.01
C GLU A 17 2.11 -20.06 -9.12
N LEU A 18 2.56 -20.46 -7.92
CA LEU A 18 1.74 -21.23 -6.96
C LEU A 18 0.67 -20.36 -6.29
N PHE A 19 0.83 -19.05 -6.33
CA PHE A 19 -0.06 -18.08 -5.70
C PHE A 19 -0.66 -17.10 -6.71
N ALA A 20 -0.76 -17.51 -7.98
CA ALA A 20 -1.34 -16.69 -9.05
C ALA A 20 -2.77 -16.23 -8.72
N ASP A 21 -3.57 -17.12 -8.11
CA ASP A 21 -4.96 -16.85 -7.71
C ASP A 21 -5.09 -15.95 -6.48
N ARG A 22 -3.97 -15.62 -5.81
CA ARG A 22 -3.95 -14.86 -4.56
C ARG A 22 -3.08 -13.61 -4.68
N PRO A 23 -3.46 -12.62 -5.51
CA PRO A 23 -2.66 -11.43 -5.76
C PRO A 23 -2.46 -10.56 -4.50
N LEU A 24 -3.45 -10.53 -3.60
CA LEU A 24 -3.36 -9.79 -2.34
C LEU A 24 -2.33 -10.42 -1.39
N LEU A 25 -2.30 -11.75 -1.29
CA LEU A 25 -1.33 -12.48 -0.46
C LEU A 25 0.10 -12.21 -0.93
N ARG A 26 0.34 -12.21 -2.24
CA ARG A 26 1.65 -11.89 -2.83
C ARG A 26 2.10 -10.47 -2.51
N ARG A 27 1.20 -9.48 -2.57
CA ARG A 27 1.50 -8.09 -2.21
C ARG A 27 1.86 -7.96 -0.73
N LEU A 28 1.12 -8.65 0.15
CA LEU A 28 1.39 -8.65 1.58
C LEU A 28 2.72 -9.35 1.90
N ALA A 29 3.01 -10.48 1.27
CA ALA A 29 4.28 -11.18 1.42
C ALA A 29 5.47 -10.31 0.97
N TRP A 30 5.35 -9.63 -0.17
CA TRP A 30 6.38 -8.70 -0.64
C TRP A 30 6.56 -7.51 0.31
N ALA A 31 5.46 -6.90 0.79
CA ALA A 31 5.51 -5.81 1.75
C ALA A 31 6.14 -6.23 3.08
N ALA A 32 5.83 -7.44 3.57
CA ALA A 32 6.45 -8.02 4.76
C ALA A 32 7.96 -8.24 4.57
N LEU A 33 8.37 -8.78 3.43
CA LEU A 33 9.78 -8.99 3.10
C LEU A 33 10.56 -7.67 3.02
N MET A 34 9.97 -6.64 2.39
CA MET A 34 10.59 -5.30 2.32
C MET A 34 10.66 -4.63 3.70
N SER A 35 9.62 -4.80 4.52
CA SER A 35 9.59 -4.29 5.90
C SER A 35 10.68 -4.93 6.76
N ALA A 36 10.89 -6.24 6.65
CA ALA A 36 11.97 -6.96 7.34
C ALA A 36 13.36 -6.51 6.89
N ARG A 37 13.51 -6.05 5.64
CA ARG A 37 14.75 -5.47 5.11
C ARG A 37 14.95 -3.99 5.49
N GLY A 38 14.10 -3.44 6.36
CA GLY A 38 14.17 -2.03 6.77
C GLY A 38 13.75 -1.04 5.68
N GLN A 39 13.17 -1.52 4.56
CA GLN A 39 12.63 -0.64 3.55
C GLN A 39 11.25 -0.15 4.00
N ARG A 40 11.19 1.13 4.40
CA ARG A 40 9.91 1.80 4.64
C ARG A 40 9.18 1.95 3.31
N MET A 41 8.17 1.12 3.11
CA MET A 41 7.20 1.32 2.04
C MET A 41 6.56 2.67 2.27
N ARG A 42 6.79 3.63 1.36
CA ARG A 42 6.18 4.96 1.44
C ARG A 42 4.67 4.77 1.48
N GLN A 43 4.08 4.92 2.66
CA GLN A 43 2.67 5.24 2.78
C GLN A 43 2.53 6.61 2.12
N THR A 44 2.15 6.64 0.85
CA THR A 44 1.64 7.87 0.26
C THR A 44 0.49 8.28 1.15
N SER A 45 0.65 9.36 1.89
CA SER A 45 -0.40 9.90 2.75
C SER A 45 -1.63 10.05 1.86
N PHE A 46 -2.63 9.22 2.10
CA PHE A 46 -3.97 9.49 1.62
C PHE A 46 -4.44 10.68 2.46
N LEU A 47 -3.97 11.88 2.11
CA LEU A 47 -4.59 13.09 2.61
C LEU A 47 -6.01 13.03 2.04
N PRO A 48 -7.05 12.93 2.88
CA PRO A 48 -8.38 13.23 2.38
C PRO A 48 -8.27 14.64 1.78
N VAL A 49 -8.67 14.79 0.51
CA VAL A 49 -8.87 16.11 -0.07
C VAL A 49 -10.01 16.75 0.73
N CYS A 50 -9.65 17.39 1.84
CA CYS A 50 -10.53 18.27 2.56
C CYS A 50 -10.61 19.56 1.76
N GLY A 51 -11.66 19.68 0.96
CA GLY A 51 -12.18 20.95 0.48
C GLY A 51 -11.26 21.69 -0.50
N LEU A 52 -11.50 21.49 -1.79
CA LEU A 52 -11.39 22.60 -2.75
C LEU A 52 -12.44 23.67 -2.37
N SER A 53 -12.20 24.41 -1.29
CA SER A 53 -12.94 25.64 -1.00
C SER A 53 -12.35 26.71 -1.92
N ARG A 54 -12.91 26.77 -3.13
CA ARG A 54 -12.56 27.73 -4.17
C ARG A 54 -13.23 29.07 -3.82
N SER A 55 -12.69 29.76 -2.82
CA SER A 55 -13.01 31.15 -2.52
C SER A 55 -11.71 31.92 -2.36
N ASP A 56 -11.18 32.43 -3.47
CA ASP A 56 -10.68 33.79 -3.56
C ASP A 56 -10.15 34.06 -4.97
N ARG A 57 -11.00 34.66 -5.80
CA ARG A 57 -10.55 35.48 -6.93
C ARG A 57 -11.65 36.47 -7.28
N ALA A 58 -11.57 37.66 -6.70
CA ALA A 58 -11.32 38.88 -7.46
C ALA A 58 -11.48 40.09 -6.54
N ALA A 59 -10.40 40.43 -5.84
CA ALA A 59 -10.11 41.84 -5.64
C ALA A 59 -9.57 42.41 -6.96
N SER A 60 -10.12 43.57 -7.34
CA SER A 60 -9.54 44.61 -8.21
C SER A 60 -10.09 44.78 -9.64
N SER A 61 -10.80 45.90 -9.78
CA SER A 61 -10.67 46.93 -10.83
C SER A 61 -11.62 46.85 -12.03
N SER A 62 -12.69 47.63 -11.99
CA SER A 62 -12.82 48.92 -12.72
C SER A 62 -14.12 49.63 -12.37
#